data_AF-A0A3C1P184-F1
#
_entry.id   AF-A0A3C1P184-F1
#
_cell.length_a   1.000
_cell.length_b   1.000
_cell.length_c   1.000
_cell.angle_alpha   90.00
_cell.angle_beta   90.00
_cell.angle_gamma   90.00
#
_symmetry.space_group_name_H-M   'P 1'
#
loop_
_entity.id
_entity.type
_entity.pdbx_description
1 polymer ?
#
loop_
_entity_poly.entity_id
_entity_poly.type
_entity_poly.pdbx_seq_one_letter_code
_entity_poly.pdbx_strand_id
1 'polypeptide(L)'
;MPPRPDADPAELITLEVAGQRLALDPRLGGRAVSWQVAGIELLHRRGVHPVEHGMYAMAPWAGRIRGNAVDTVHGQAVMPITYEPWALHGTVL
;
A
#
# COMPACT_ATOMS: atom_id res chain seq x y z
N MET A 1 -9.84 10.08 11.32
CA MET A 1 -10.41 10.27 9.96
C MET A 1 -10.95 8.92 9.52
N PRO A 2 -12.16 8.81 8.93
CA PRO A 2 -12.73 7.50 8.60
C PRO A 2 -11.87 6.75 7.56
N PRO A 3 -12.05 5.41 7.43
CA PRO A 3 -11.48 4.61 6.34
C PRO A 3 -11.70 5.26 4.97
N ARG A 4 -10.90 4.85 3.97
CA ARG A 4 -11.03 5.30 2.58
C ARG A 4 -12.53 5.36 2.18
N PRO A 5 -13.09 6.55 1.85
CA PRO A 5 -14.52 6.70 1.59
C PRO A 5 -14.98 6.00 0.30
N ASP A 6 -14.02 5.55 -0.53
CA ASP A 6 -14.16 4.83 -1.79
C ASP A 6 -14.00 3.31 -1.64
N ALA A 7 -13.66 2.79 -0.46
CA ALA A 7 -13.64 1.37 -0.21
C ALA A 7 -15.08 0.87 -0.01
N ASP A 8 -15.53 -0.08 -0.82
CA ASP A 8 -16.81 -0.76 -0.59
C ASP A 8 -16.66 -1.64 0.65
N PRO A 9 -17.36 -1.35 1.77
CA PRO A 9 -17.25 -2.13 2.99
C PRO A 9 -17.61 -3.60 2.80
N ALA A 10 -18.43 -3.94 1.80
CA ALA A 10 -18.84 -5.32 1.51
C ALA A 10 -17.70 -6.17 0.95
N GLU A 11 -16.64 -5.56 0.43
CA GLU A 11 -15.51 -6.24 -0.22
C GLU A 11 -14.26 -6.31 0.67
N LEU A 12 -14.34 -5.81 1.90
CA LEU A 12 -13.20 -5.77 2.83
C LEU A 12 -13.06 -7.07 3.63
N ILE A 13 -11.82 -7.52 3.79
CA ILE A 13 -11.47 -8.53 4.80
C ILE A 13 -11.26 -7.80 6.12
N THR A 14 -12.04 -8.15 7.14
CA THR A 14 -11.90 -7.60 8.49
C THR A 14 -11.33 -8.65 9.44
N LEU A 15 -10.28 -8.28 10.18
CA LEU A 15 -9.67 -9.09 11.24
C LEU A 15 -9.86 -8.37 12.58
N GLU A 16 -10.43 -9.06 13.57
CA GLU A 16 -10.74 -8.48 14.89
C GLU A 16 -10.26 -9.37 16.03
N VAL A 17 -9.51 -8.80 16.98
CA VAL A 17 -9.05 -9.50 18.20
C VAL A 17 -8.68 -8.50 19.30
N ALA A 18 -9.12 -8.74 20.53
CA ALA A 18 -8.69 -7.96 21.71
C ALA A 18 -8.73 -6.42 21.55
N GLY A 19 -9.80 -5.89 20.92
CA GLY A 19 -9.97 -4.45 20.68
C GLY A 19 -9.16 -3.90 19.50
N GLN A 20 -8.48 -4.77 18.74
CA GLN A 20 -7.87 -4.46 17.45
C GLN A 20 -8.87 -4.76 16.34
N ARG A 21 -8.95 -3.88 15.35
CA ARG A 21 -9.72 -4.08 14.12
C ARG A 21 -8.90 -3.63 12.92
N LEU A 22 -8.56 -4.56 12.04
CA LEU A 22 -7.82 -4.30 10.80
C LEU A 22 -8.72 -4.61 9.61
N ALA A 23 -8.86 -3.66 8.69
CA ALA A 23 -9.60 -3.85 7.44
C ALA A 23 -8.64 -3.82 6.25
N LEU A 24 -8.68 -4.86 5.42
CA LEU A 24 -7.86 -5.05 4.22
C LEU A 24 -8.75 -5.00 2.98
N ASP A 25 -8.31 -4.33 1.91
CA ASP A 25 -8.95 -4.35 0.59
C ASP A 25 -8.18 -5.33 -0.34
N PRO A 26 -8.73 -6.50 -0.66
CA PRO A 26 -8.08 -7.48 -1.53
C PRO A 26 -7.80 -6.95 -2.94
N ARG A 27 -8.62 -6.02 -3.45
CA ARG A 27 -8.47 -5.45 -4.80
C ARG A 27 -7.25 -4.55 -4.92
N LEU A 28 -6.74 -4.09 -3.77
CA LEU A 28 -5.55 -3.25 -3.65
C LEU A 28 -4.34 -4.06 -3.14
N GLY A 29 -4.22 -5.31 -3.59
CA GLY A 29 -3.10 -6.18 -3.20
C GLY A 29 -3.09 -6.54 -1.72
N GLY A 30 -4.25 -6.53 -1.05
CA GLY A 30 -4.36 -6.79 0.39
C GLY A 30 -3.94 -5.61 1.27
N ARG A 31 -3.98 -4.39 0.75
CA ARG A 31 -3.72 -3.15 1.50
C ARG A 31 -4.66 -3.00 2.69
N ALA A 32 -4.09 -2.73 3.86
CA ALA A 32 -4.84 -2.24 5.00
C ALA A 32 -5.30 -0.80 4.77
N VAL A 33 -6.62 -0.61 4.85
CA VAL A 33 -7.31 0.68 4.63
C VAL A 33 -7.81 1.30 5.94
N SER A 34 -7.83 0.54 7.03
CA SER A 34 -8.09 1.01 8.39
C SER A 34 -7.45 0.06 9.40
N TRP A 35 -6.87 0.61 10.46
CA TRP A 35 -6.42 -0.13 11.62
C TRP A 35 -6.78 0.64 12.88
N GLN A 36 -7.69 0.07 13.67
CA GLN A 36 -8.14 0.65 14.92
C GLN A 36 -7.64 -0.16 16.12
N VAL A 37 -7.23 0.56 17.17
CA VAL A 37 -6.87 -0.01 18.48
C VAL A 37 -7.67 0.69 19.55
N ALA A 38 -8.50 -0.05 20.27
CA ALA A 38 -9.45 0.51 21.26
C ALA A 38 -10.29 1.65 20.67
N GLY A 39 -10.70 1.52 19.40
CA GLY A 39 -11.49 2.52 18.67
C GLY A 39 -10.69 3.71 18.10
N ILE A 40 -9.37 3.76 18.31
CA ILE A 40 -8.50 4.82 17.78
C ILE A 40 -7.94 4.38 16.42
N GLU A 41 -8.24 5.11 15.36
CA GLU A 41 -7.67 4.89 14.02
C GLU A 41 -6.18 5.28 14.00
N LEU A 42 -5.33 4.32 13.63
CA LEU A 42 -3.89 4.49 13.57
C LEU A 42 -3.39 4.83 12.17
N LEU A 43 -4.10 4.44 11.11
CA LEU A 43 -3.66 4.74 9.75
C LEU A 43 -4.05 6.17 9.37
N HIS A 44 -3.08 6.89 8.82
CA HIS A 44 -3.27 8.23 8.31
C HIS A 44 -3.16 8.26 6.78
N ARG A 45 -3.77 9.28 6.17
CA ARG A 45 -3.73 9.55 4.74
C ARG A 45 -3.25 10.97 4.51
N ARG A 46 -2.17 11.12 3.74
CA ARG A 46 -1.66 12.43 3.33
C ARG A 46 -2.24 12.91 2.00
N GLY A 47 -2.58 11.99 1.09
CA GLY A 47 -3.07 12.32 -0.25
C GLY A 47 -3.76 11.14 -0.94
N VAL A 48 -4.03 11.28 -2.24
CA VAL A 48 -4.82 10.29 -2.99
C VAL A 48 -3.98 9.19 -3.62
N HIS A 49 -2.68 9.42 -3.78
CA HIS A 49 -1.79 8.45 -4.39
C HIS A 49 -1.68 7.18 -3.51
N PRO A 50 -1.68 5.97 -4.07
CA PRO A 50 -1.56 4.72 -3.31
C PRO A 50 -0.38 4.67 -2.32
N VAL A 51 0.71 5.37 -2.61
CA VAL A 51 1.89 5.47 -1.71
C VAL A 51 1.64 6.30 -0.45
N GLU A 52 0.63 7.18 -0.46
CA GLU A 52 0.45 8.23 0.56
C GLU A 52 -0.57 7.87 1.65
N HIS A 53 -0.99 6.61 1.71
CA HIS A 53 -1.97 6.16 2.69
C HIS A 53 -1.95 4.64 2.90
N GLY A 54 -2.49 4.22 4.04
CA GLY A 54 -2.68 2.81 4.37
C GLY A 54 -1.36 2.09 4.67
N MET A 55 -1.47 0.77 4.79
CA MET A 55 -0.33 -0.13 4.94
C MET A 55 -0.47 -1.25 3.91
N TYR A 56 0.58 -1.49 3.13
CA TYR A 56 0.50 -2.36 1.95
C TYR A 56 1.85 -3.05 1.72
N ALA A 57 1.82 -4.16 0.97
CA ALA A 57 3.03 -4.85 0.58
C ALA A 57 3.82 -4.02 -0.45
N MET A 58 5.12 -3.85 -0.23
CA MET A 58 6.02 -3.19 -1.18
C MET A 58 6.78 -4.27 -1.94
N ALA A 59 6.20 -4.75 -3.05
CA ALA A 59 6.71 -5.91 -3.77
C ALA A 59 6.75 -5.69 -5.30
N PRO A 60 7.80 -6.16 -6.00
CA PRO A 60 8.87 -7.01 -5.47
C PRO A 60 10.00 -6.26 -4.72
N TRP A 61 9.93 -4.94 -4.58
CA TRP A 61 10.92 -4.16 -3.82
C TRP A 61 10.27 -3.12 -2.91
N ALA A 62 10.98 -2.79 -1.83
CA ALA A 62 10.67 -1.66 -0.97
C ALA A 62 11.62 -0.49 -1.27
N GLY A 63 11.10 0.73 -1.20
CA GLY A 63 11.86 1.96 -1.44
C GLY A 63 12.04 2.28 -2.92
N ARG A 64 12.97 3.20 -3.20
CA ARG A 64 13.28 3.70 -4.55
C ARG A 64 14.39 2.86 -5.18
N ILE A 65 14.33 2.68 -6.49
CA ILE A 65 15.44 2.14 -7.27
C ILE A 65 16.23 3.30 -7.90
N ARG A 66 17.55 3.33 -7.69
CA ARG A 66 18.43 4.34 -8.28
C ARG A 66 18.38 4.23 -9.81
N GLY A 67 18.10 5.33 -10.49
CA GLY A 67 18.01 5.38 -11.96
C GLY A 67 16.85 4.58 -12.54
N ASN A 68 15.89 4.13 -11.70
CA ASN A 68 14.73 3.33 -12.11
C ASN A 68 15.08 2.07 -12.90
N ALA A 69 16.27 1.51 -12.69
CA ALA A 69 16.72 0.32 -13.40
C ALA A 69 17.60 -0.57 -12.53
N VAL A 70 17.61 -1.85 -12.83
CA VAL A 70 18.45 -2.86 -12.17
C VAL A 70 19.22 -3.62 -13.23
N ASP A 71 20.51 -3.85 -12.98
CA ASP A 71 21.35 -4.65 -13.86
C ASP A 71 21.06 -6.14 -13.64
N THR A 72 20.88 -6.88 -14.72
CA THR A 72 20.60 -8.33 -14.70
C THR A 72 21.58 -9.08 -15.60
N VAL A 73 21.58 -10.41 -15.53
CA VAL A 73 22.40 -11.26 -16.44
C VAL A 73 22.00 -11.10 -17.92
N HIS A 74 20.82 -10.54 -18.20
CA HIS A 74 20.32 -10.28 -19.55
C HIS A 74 20.46 -8.80 -19.96
N GLY A 75 21.21 -8.01 -19.19
CA GLY A 75 21.34 -6.56 -19.36
C GLY A 75 20.46 -5.77 -18.37
N GLN A 76 20.30 -4.47 -18.63
CA GLN A 76 19.60 -3.58 -17.71
C GLN A 76 18.07 -3.69 -17.88
N ALA A 77 17.37 -3.92 -16.78
CA ALA A 77 15.91 -3.93 -16.73
C ALA A 77 15.38 -2.60 -16.15
N VAL A 78 14.63 -1.85 -16.95
CA VAL A 78 13.99 -0.60 -16.52
C VAL A 78 12.68 -0.92 -15.79
N MET A 79 12.52 -0.34 -14.61
CA MET A 79 11.36 -0.53 -13.75
C MET A 79 10.30 0.54 -14.00
N PRO A 80 9.00 0.22 -13.84
CA PRO A 80 7.94 1.21 -13.95
C PRO A 80 8.12 2.35 -12.96
N ILE A 81 7.89 3.59 -13.41
CA ILE A 81 7.81 4.76 -12.54
C ILE A 81 6.41 4.77 -11.93
N THR A 82 6.33 4.60 -10.61
CA THR A 82 5.08 4.41 -9.88
C THR A 82 4.79 5.52 -8.87
N TYR A 83 5.74 6.42 -8.60
CA TYR A 83 5.51 7.61 -7.77
C TYR A 83 6.54 8.70 -8.05
N GLU A 84 6.05 9.91 -8.38
CA GLU A 84 6.90 11.04 -8.77
C GLU A 84 7.89 10.61 -9.90
N PRO A 85 9.21 10.92 -9.91
CA PRO A 85 10.10 10.39 -10.96
C PRO A 85 10.65 9.00 -10.64
N TRP A 86 10.14 8.29 -9.62
CA TRP A 86 10.78 7.08 -9.09
C TRP A 86 10.00 5.80 -9.38
N ALA A 87 10.75 4.73 -9.67
CA ALA A 87 10.32 3.36 -9.44
C ALA A 87 10.35 3.10 -7.93
N LEU A 88 9.18 3.23 -7.28
CA LEU A 88 9.03 3.23 -5.83
C LEU A 88 8.05 2.14 -5.39
N HIS A 89 8.46 1.32 -4.41
CA HIS A 89 7.59 0.36 -3.71
C HIS A 89 6.95 -0.74 -4.57
N GLY A 90 7.59 -1.11 -5.69
CA GLY A 90 7.15 -2.25 -6.48
C GLY A 90 6.02 -1.94 -7.45
N THR A 91 5.27 -2.97 -7.82
CA THR A 91 4.23 -2.92 -8.86
C THR A 91 2.85 -3.36 -8.37
N VAL A 92 2.70 -3.57 -7.05
CA VAL A 92 1.46 -4.04 -6.41
C VAL A 92 0.79 -2.95 -5.55
N LEU A 93 1.11 -1.69 -5.85
CA LEU A 93 0.62 -0.51 -5.14
C LEU A 93 -0.87 -0.27 -5.31
#